data_AF-C4GIV3-F1
#
_entry.id   AF-C4GIV3-F1
#
_cell.length_a   1.000
_cell.length_b   1.000
_cell.length_c   1.000
_cell.angle_alpha   90.00
_cell.angle_beta   90.00
_cell.angle_gamma   90.00
#
_symmetry.space_group_name_H-M   'P 1'
#
loop_
_entity.id
_entity.type
_entity.pdbx_description
1 polymer ?
#
loop_
_entity_poly.entity_id
_entity_poly.type
_entity_poly.pdbx_seq_one_letter_code
_entity_poly.pdbx_strand_id
1 'polypeptide(L)'
;MTPTQARALLRIHACEDQATTAENSFLRSLRPFSGSLKTQHFHEIIAAVRVLAADFGAQQPSHETVSLFYSIIYCARAWGLSPQGMLQTNALLTPEQTATLAAWVEIMEETLYYLLQGCAEEAFTAYENYCAEHPEHTPQVK
;
A
#
# COMPACT_ATOMS: atom_id res chain seq x y z
N MET A 1 -16.91 -4.29 -0.86
CA MET A 1 -15.92 -5.26 -0.37
C MET A 1 -16.26 -5.59 1.08
N THR A 2 -16.31 -6.86 1.48
CA THR A 2 -16.52 -7.28 2.89
C THR A 2 -15.19 -7.30 3.65
N PRO A 3 -15.17 -7.29 5.00
CA PRO A 3 -13.93 -7.41 5.77
C PRO A 3 -13.09 -8.65 5.42
N THR A 4 -13.75 -9.80 5.22
CA THR A 4 -13.05 -11.03 4.77
C THR A 4 -12.39 -10.87 3.41
N GLN A 5 -13.08 -10.22 2.45
CA GLN A 5 -12.52 -9.93 1.13
C GLN A 5 -11.35 -8.93 1.22
N ALA A 6 -11.50 -7.89 2.04
CA ALA A 6 -10.47 -6.88 2.25
C ALA A 6 -9.19 -7.48 2.86
N ARG A 7 -9.33 -8.36 3.85
CA ARG A 7 -8.18 -9.02 4.46
C ARG A 7 -7.49 -9.99 3.49
N ALA A 8 -8.27 -10.73 2.70
CA ALA A 8 -7.71 -11.56 1.63
C ALA A 8 -6.93 -10.72 0.61
N LEU A 9 -7.44 -9.54 0.23
CA LEU A 9 -6.75 -8.61 -0.67
C LEU A 9 -5.43 -8.12 -0.06
N LEU A 10 -5.40 -7.75 1.22
CA LEU A 10 -4.15 -7.38 1.89
C LEU A 10 -3.13 -8.53 1.91
N ARG A 11 -3.55 -9.77 2.17
CA ARG A 11 -2.65 -10.95 2.09
C ARG A 11 -2.02 -11.10 0.72
N ILE A 12 -2.77 -10.86 -0.35
CA ILE A 12 -2.27 -10.87 -1.72
C ILE A 12 -1.19 -9.79 -1.91
N HIS A 13 -1.47 -8.53 -1.55
CA HIS A 13 -0.51 -7.44 -1.72
C HIS A 13 0.71 -7.56 -0.80
N ALA A 14 0.59 -8.25 0.35
CA ALA A 14 1.66 -8.56 1.29
C ALA A 14 2.51 -9.79 0.91
N CYS A 15 2.24 -10.44 -0.23
CA CYS A 15 2.89 -11.68 -0.69
C CYS A 15 2.65 -12.93 0.15
N GLU A 16 1.68 -12.94 1.07
CA GLU A 16 1.40 -14.11 1.93
C GLU A 16 0.58 -15.20 1.22
N ASP A 17 -0.09 -14.86 0.11
CA ASP A 17 -0.77 -15.84 -0.74
C ASP A 17 0.16 -16.37 -1.85
N GLN A 18 0.52 -17.65 -1.79
CA GLN A 18 1.41 -18.28 -2.77
C GLN A 18 0.74 -18.53 -4.13
N ALA A 19 -0.60 -18.58 -4.18
CA ALA A 19 -1.35 -18.90 -5.40
C ALA A 19 -1.49 -17.72 -6.38
N THR A 20 -1.21 -16.49 -5.94
CA THR A 20 -1.40 -15.29 -6.76
C THR A 20 -0.21 -15.02 -7.69
N THR A 21 -0.44 -14.59 -8.93
CA THR A 21 0.66 -14.20 -9.84
C THR A 21 1.29 -12.86 -9.42
N ALA A 22 2.52 -12.59 -9.87
CA ALA A 22 3.23 -11.34 -9.56
C ALA A 22 2.49 -10.09 -10.07
N GLU A 23 1.64 -10.25 -11.08
CA GLU A 23 0.89 -9.15 -11.68
C GLU A 23 -0.22 -8.60 -10.80
N ASN A 24 -0.67 -9.36 -9.80
CA ASN A 24 -1.84 -9.06 -8.97
C ASN A 24 -1.48 -8.63 -7.54
N SER A 25 -0.20 -8.37 -7.25
CA SER A 25 0.28 -8.04 -5.91
C SER A 25 1.20 -6.83 -5.96
N PHE A 26 1.05 -5.94 -4.97
CA PHE A 26 1.85 -4.73 -4.87
C PHE A 26 3.32 -5.09 -4.67
N LEU A 27 3.63 -5.86 -3.63
CA LEU A 27 5.00 -6.27 -3.34
C LEU A 27 5.61 -7.16 -4.43
N ARG A 28 4.84 -8.08 -5.03
CA ARG A 28 5.38 -8.88 -6.16
C ARG A 28 5.64 -8.05 -7.40
N SER A 29 4.87 -6.98 -7.64
CA SER A 29 5.13 -6.08 -8.77
C SER A 29 6.44 -5.29 -8.62
N LEU A 30 6.99 -5.20 -7.40
CA LEU A 30 8.31 -4.64 -7.13
C LEU A 30 9.43 -5.69 -7.30
N ARG A 31 9.12 -6.99 -7.42
CA ARG A 31 10.13 -8.05 -7.52
C ARG A 31 9.62 -9.31 -8.27
N PRO A 32 10.00 -9.51 -9.55
CA PRO A 32 10.80 -8.61 -10.38
C PRO A 32 10.00 -7.36 -10.78
N PHE A 33 10.67 -6.21 -10.85
CA PHE A 33 10.05 -4.99 -11.34
C PHE A 33 9.87 -5.03 -12.86
N SER A 34 8.67 -4.74 -13.35
CA SER A 34 8.31 -4.83 -14.78
C SER A 34 8.40 -3.50 -15.55
N GLY A 35 9.01 -2.47 -14.96
CA GLY A 35 9.21 -1.16 -15.58
C GLY A 35 8.11 -0.11 -15.30
N SER A 36 7.02 -0.49 -14.64
CA SER A 36 5.92 0.43 -14.32
C SER A 36 5.34 0.16 -12.93
N LEU A 37 5.10 1.22 -12.16
CA LEU A 37 4.30 1.15 -10.94
C LEU A 37 2.82 1.00 -11.31
N LYS A 38 2.15 0.02 -10.68
CA LYS A 38 0.72 -0.24 -10.91
C LYS A 38 -0.12 0.51 -9.89
N THR A 39 -0.57 1.72 -10.25
CA THR A 39 -1.40 2.57 -9.38
C THR A 39 -2.64 1.86 -8.84
N GLN A 40 -3.24 0.95 -9.61
CA GLN A 40 -4.37 0.14 -9.16
C GLN A 40 -4.10 -0.59 -7.84
N HIS A 41 -2.90 -1.17 -7.68
CA HIS A 41 -2.55 -1.90 -6.46
C HIS A 41 -2.53 -0.99 -5.23
N PHE A 42 -2.08 0.26 -5.38
CA PHE A 42 -2.10 1.23 -4.29
C PHE A 42 -3.54 1.54 -3.84
N HIS A 43 -4.46 1.74 -4.77
CA HIS A 43 -5.87 1.97 -4.48
C HIS A 43 -6.55 0.77 -3.83
N GLU A 44 -6.25 -0.44 -4.31
CA GLU A 44 -6.76 -1.68 -3.75
C GLU A 44 -6.35 -1.85 -2.28
N ILE A 45 -5.10 -1.54 -1.95
CA ILE A 45 -4.61 -1.53 -0.56
C ILE A 45 -5.39 -0.51 0.29
N ILE A 46 -5.47 0.75 -0.15
CA ILE A 46 -6.16 1.80 0.62
C ILE A 46 -7.66 1.47 0.79
N ALA A 47 -8.31 0.97 -0.26
CA ALA A 47 -9.71 0.54 -0.19
C ALA A 47 -9.92 -0.61 0.80
N ALA A 48 -9.01 -1.60 0.82
CA ALA A 48 -9.06 -2.69 1.80
C ALA A 48 -8.83 -2.18 3.23
N VAL A 49 -7.84 -1.33 3.44
CA VAL A 49 -7.54 -0.73 4.75
C VAL A 49 -8.74 0.08 5.26
N ARG A 50 -9.43 0.83 4.38
CA ARG A 50 -10.65 1.58 4.76
C ARG A 50 -11.78 0.68 5.24
N VAL A 51 -12.00 -0.47 4.59
CA VAL A 51 -12.99 -1.46 5.04
C VAL A 51 -12.57 -2.09 6.38
N LEU A 52 -11.28 -2.24 6.61
CA LEU A 52 -10.70 -2.81 7.83
C LEU A 52 -10.37 -1.76 8.90
N ALA A 53 -10.79 -0.50 8.78
CA ALA A 53 -10.37 0.56 9.72
C ALA A 53 -10.63 0.20 11.19
N ALA A 54 -11.74 -0.49 11.48
CA ALA A 54 -12.06 -0.97 12.83
C ALA A 54 -11.06 -2.00 13.39
N ASP A 55 -10.38 -2.77 12.54
CA ASP A 55 -9.36 -3.74 12.94
C ASP A 55 -8.10 -3.06 13.51
N PHE A 56 -7.90 -1.76 13.29
CA PHE A 56 -6.74 -1.02 13.78
C PHE A 56 -6.98 -0.28 15.11
N GLY A 57 -8.23 -0.28 15.61
CA GLY A 57 -8.67 0.56 16.71
C GLY A 57 -7.90 0.35 18.03
N ALA A 58 -7.84 1.41 18.84
CA ALA A 58 -6.92 1.55 19.97
C ALA A 58 -7.04 0.52 21.11
N GLN A 59 -8.18 -0.17 21.26
CA GLN A 59 -8.39 -1.08 22.39
C GLN A 59 -7.80 -2.48 22.15
N GLN A 60 -7.97 -3.04 20.96
CA GLN A 60 -7.43 -4.35 20.57
C GLN A 60 -7.26 -4.42 19.05
N PRO A 61 -6.14 -3.91 18.51
CA PRO A 61 -5.88 -4.03 17.08
C PRO A 61 -5.66 -5.49 16.68
N SER A 62 -6.17 -5.86 15.51
CA SER A 62 -5.89 -7.14 14.87
C SER A 62 -4.42 -7.22 14.50
N HIS A 63 -3.66 -8.05 15.22
CA HIS A 63 -2.26 -8.30 14.92
C HIS A 63 -2.05 -8.68 13.45
N GLU A 64 -2.93 -9.52 12.89
CA GLU A 64 -2.87 -9.92 11.49
C GLU A 64 -3.02 -8.72 10.55
N THR A 65 -4.08 -7.92 10.72
CA THR A 65 -4.37 -6.79 9.82
C THR A 65 -3.25 -5.75 9.87
N VAL A 66 -2.76 -5.44 11.08
CA VAL A 66 -1.63 -4.51 11.27
C VAL A 66 -0.36 -5.06 10.64
N SER A 67 -0.04 -6.35 10.88
CA SER A 67 1.16 -6.99 10.33
C SER A 67 1.15 -7.00 8.81
N LEU A 68 0.01 -7.29 8.17
CA LEU A 68 -0.13 -7.28 6.72
C LEU A 68 0.13 -5.88 6.14
N PHE A 69 -0.54 -4.87 6.67
CA PHE A 69 -0.39 -3.51 6.16
C PHE A 69 1.01 -2.95 6.40
N TYR A 70 1.56 -3.16 7.60
CA TYR A 70 2.92 -2.78 7.91
C TYR A 70 3.96 -3.51 7.04
N SER A 71 3.75 -4.79 6.72
CA SER A 71 4.66 -5.55 5.85
C SER A 71 4.71 -4.98 4.43
N ILE A 72 3.57 -4.52 3.90
CA ILE A 72 3.50 -3.83 2.60
C ILE A 72 4.35 -2.55 2.63
N ILE A 73 4.14 -1.70 3.64
CA ILE A 73 4.88 -0.45 3.84
C ILE A 73 6.39 -0.71 3.96
N TYR A 74 6.75 -1.58 4.90
CA TYR A 74 8.13 -1.90 5.22
C TYR A 74 8.88 -2.46 4.01
N CYS A 75 8.32 -3.45 3.33
CA CYS A 75 8.97 -4.06 2.17
C CYS A 75 9.07 -3.09 0.98
N ALA A 76 8.04 -2.27 0.73
CA ALA A 76 8.09 -1.25 -0.32
C ALA A 76 9.21 -0.24 -0.08
N ARG A 77 9.37 0.22 1.16
CA ARG A 77 10.47 1.09 1.56
C ARG A 77 11.83 0.40 1.45
N ALA A 78 11.96 -0.79 2.01
CA ALA A 78 13.21 -1.54 2.05
C ALA A 78 13.71 -1.93 0.65
N TRP A 79 12.82 -2.32 -0.26
CA TRP A 79 13.19 -2.75 -1.60
C TRP A 79 13.25 -1.59 -2.60
N GLY A 80 12.31 -0.66 -2.47
CA GLY A 80 12.05 0.39 -3.45
C GLY A 80 12.73 1.73 -3.19
N LEU A 81 12.92 2.10 -1.92
CA LEU A 81 13.31 3.48 -1.55
C LEU A 81 14.64 3.55 -0.77
N SER A 82 14.99 2.48 -0.03
CA SER A 82 16.29 2.42 0.64
C SER A 82 17.43 2.54 -0.37
N PRO A 83 18.49 3.32 -0.09
CA PRO A 83 19.65 3.41 -0.97
C PRO A 83 20.33 2.05 -1.22
N GLN A 84 20.22 1.12 -0.27
CA GLN A 84 20.71 -0.26 -0.40
C GLN A 84 19.62 -1.23 -0.90
N GLY A 85 18.41 -0.73 -1.15
CA GLY A 85 17.28 -1.49 -1.68
C GLY A 85 17.53 -1.98 -3.10
N MET A 86 16.96 -3.13 -3.44
CA MET A 86 17.19 -3.77 -4.74
C MET A 86 16.78 -2.89 -5.93
N LEU A 87 15.74 -2.07 -5.83
CA LEU A 87 15.31 -1.23 -6.95
C LEU A 87 16.20 0.00 -7.16
N GLN A 88 16.73 0.56 -6.07
CA GLN A 88 17.66 1.68 -6.12
C GLN A 88 19.05 1.25 -6.59
N THR A 89 19.59 0.17 -6.02
CA THR A 89 20.93 -0.34 -6.36
C THR A 89 21.03 -0.83 -7.81
N ASN A 90 19.94 -1.33 -8.39
CA ASN A 90 19.88 -1.75 -9.79
C ASN A 90 19.34 -0.65 -10.73
N ALA A 91 19.10 0.58 -10.23
CA ALA A 91 18.56 1.71 -10.99
C ALA A 91 17.30 1.36 -11.81
N LEU A 92 16.40 0.58 -11.21
CA LEU A 92 15.21 0.05 -11.88
C LEU A 92 14.04 1.04 -11.91
N LEU A 93 14.01 1.99 -10.97
CA LEU A 93 13.01 3.06 -10.91
C LEU A 93 13.56 4.34 -11.53
N THR A 94 12.74 5.04 -12.31
CA THR A 94 13.03 6.42 -12.70
C THR A 94 12.93 7.34 -11.48
N PRO A 95 13.48 8.58 -11.53
CA PRO A 95 13.29 9.56 -10.46
C PRO A 95 11.81 9.84 -10.18
N GLU A 96 10.99 9.94 -11.22
CA GLU A 96 9.54 10.12 -11.13
C GLU A 96 8.87 8.94 -10.43
N GLN A 97 9.18 7.71 -10.83
CA GLN A 97 8.65 6.51 -10.18
C GLN A 97 9.12 6.40 -8.72
N THR A 98 10.34 6.81 -8.42
CA THR A 98 10.85 6.84 -7.03
C THR A 98 10.06 7.83 -6.19
N ALA A 99 9.78 9.02 -6.71
CA ALA A 99 8.95 10.02 -6.02
C ALA A 99 7.50 9.53 -5.83
N THR A 100 6.90 8.92 -6.85
CA THR A 100 5.56 8.32 -6.75
C THR A 100 5.50 7.23 -5.69
N LEU A 101 6.47 6.29 -5.69
CA LEU A 101 6.51 5.22 -4.69
C LEU A 101 6.74 5.79 -3.28
N ALA A 102 7.58 6.82 -3.14
CA ALA A 102 7.79 7.50 -1.86
C ALA A 102 6.49 8.11 -1.32
N ALA A 103 5.76 8.85 -2.15
CA ALA A 103 4.47 9.42 -1.78
C ALA A 103 3.46 8.35 -1.35
N TRP A 104 3.36 7.23 -2.09
CA TRP A 104 2.46 6.14 -1.70
C TRP A 104 2.82 5.53 -0.36
N VAL A 105 4.11 5.31 -0.08
CA VAL A 105 4.58 4.76 1.19
C VAL A 105 4.30 5.73 2.35
N GLU A 106 4.55 7.03 2.15
CA GLU A 106 4.26 8.07 3.15
C GLU A 106 2.76 8.14 3.47
N ILE A 107 1.90 8.13 2.45
CA ILE A 107 0.44 8.10 2.62
C ILE A 107 0.00 6.86 3.41
N MET A 108 0.56 5.68 3.11
CA MET A 108 0.24 4.45 3.83
C MET A 108 0.74 4.49 5.29
N GLU A 109 1.91 5.08 5.55
CA GLU A 109 2.44 5.28 6.91
C GLU A 109 1.56 6.22 7.73
N GLU A 110 1.15 7.35 7.15
CA GLU A 110 0.22 8.29 7.80
C GLU A 110 -1.13 7.62 8.07
N THR A 111 -1.65 6.86 7.10
CA THR A 111 -2.90 6.09 7.26
C THR A 111 -2.78 5.13 8.44
N LEU A 112 -1.70 4.35 8.51
CA LEU A 112 -1.46 3.42 9.63
C LEU A 112 -1.36 4.17 10.96
N TYR A 113 -0.63 5.29 11.01
CA TYR A 113 -0.46 6.10 12.21
C TYR A 113 -1.82 6.55 12.77
N TYR A 114 -2.65 7.21 11.96
CA TYR A 114 -3.94 7.73 12.41
C TYR A 114 -4.92 6.61 12.81
N LEU A 115 -4.95 5.50 12.06
CA LEU A 115 -5.79 4.35 12.40
C LEU A 115 -5.42 3.76 13.77
N LEU A 116 -4.12 3.65 14.09
CA LEU A 116 -3.66 3.19 15.40
C LEU A 116 -4.00 4.15 16.54
N GLN A 117 -4.15 5.45 16.25
CA GLN A 117 -4.64 6.44 17.22
C GLN A 117 -6.17 6.45 17.37
N GLY A 118 -6.90 5.67 16.55
CA GLY A 118 -8.36 5.69 16.51
C GLY A 118 -8.95 6.88 15.73
N CYS A 119 -8.13 7.61 14.97
CA CYS A 119 -8.50 8.76 14.14
C CYS A 119 -8.85 8.32 12.71
N ALA A 120 -9.93 7.53 12.57
CA ALA A 120 -10.29 6.93 11.28
C ALA A 120 -10.81 7.94 10.25
N GLU A 121 -11.31 9.10 10.68
CA GLU A 121 -11.78 10.16 9.78
C GLU A 121 -10.61 10.84 9.06
N GLU A 122 -9.53 11.11 9.80
CA GLU A 122 -8.33 11.78 9.29
C GLU A 122 -7.38 10.83 8.55
N ALA A 123 -7.45 9.53 8.84
CA ALA A 123 -6.51 8.52 8.33
C ALA A 123 -6.38 8.49 6.80
N PHE A 124 -7.38 8.95 6.05
CA PHE A 124 -7.38 8.89 4.59
C PHE A 124 -7.25 10.25 3.91
N THR A 125 -7.09 11.34 4.66
CA THR A 125 -7.00 12.70 4.10
C THR A 125 -5.81 12.84 3.15
N ALA A 126 -4.64 12.30 3.49
CA ALA A 126 -3.46 12.35 2.62
C ALA A 126 -3.70 11.62 1.28
N TYR A 127 -4.39 10.48 1.32
CA TYR A 127 -4.79 9.75 0.11
C TYR A 127 -5.78 10.54 -0.75
N GLU A 128 -6.77 11.18 -0.12
CA GLU A 128 -7.79 11.97 -0.81
C GLU A 128 -7.17 13.21 -1.48
N ASN A 129 -6.26 13.88 -0.80
CA ASN A 129 -5.48 14.99 -1.36
C ASN A 129 -4.60 14.52 -2.53
N TYR A 130 -3.89 13.40 -2.37
CA TYR A 130 -3.09 12.82 -3.44
C TYR A 130 -3.92 12.55 -4.70
N CYS A 131 -5.11 11.97 -4.57
CA CYS A 131 -6.01 11.73 -5.70
C CYS A 131 -6.51 13.03 -6.35
N ALA A 132 -6.78 14.07 -5.56
CA ALA A 132 -7.22 15.37 -6.06
C ALA A 132 -6.11 16.10 -6.86
N GLU A 133 -4.86 15.97 -6.43
CA GLU A 133 -3.69 16.56 -7.10
C GLU A 133 -3.24 15.75 -8.34
N HIS A 134 -3.53 14.45 -8.36
CA HIS A 134 -3.09 13.51 -9.40
C HIS A 134 -4.27 12.77 -10.04
N PRO A 135 -5.13 13.47 -10.82
CA PRO A 135 -6.33 12.88 -11.41
C PRO A 135 -6.03 11.70 -12.35
N GLU A 136 -4.87 11.68 -13.00
CA GLU A 136 -4.36 10.57 -13.82
C GLU A 136 -4.08 9.29 -13.01
N HIS A 137 -3.84 9.45 -11.70
CA HIS A 137 -3.68 8.36 -10.77
C HIS A 137 -4.99 7.99 -10.07
N THR A 138 -6.12 8.68 -10.28
CA THR A 138 -7.38 8.34 -9.61
C THR A 138 -7.99 7.03 -10.15
N PRO A 139 -8.58 6.16 -9.30
CA PRO A 139 -9.23 4.94 -9.79
C PRO A 139 -10.36 5.31 -10.76
N GLN A 140 -10.31 4.79 -12.00
CA GLN A 140 -11.41 4.96 -12.93
C GLN A 140 -12.63 4.20 -12.42
N VAL A 141 -13.71 4.92 -12.12
CA VAL A 141 -15.01 4.33 -11.80
C VAL A 141 -15.48 3.58 -13.05
N LYS A 142 -15.45 2.24 -13.01
CA LYS A 142 -16.19 1.38 -13.93
C LYS A 142 -17.35 0.74 -13.22
#